data_AF-A0A8S4HBI5-F1
#
_entry.id   AF-A0A8S4HBI5-F1
#
_cell.length_a   1.000
_cell.length_b   1.000
_cell.length_c   1.000
_cell.angle_alpha   90.00
_cell.angle_beta   90.00
_cell.angle_gamma   90.00
#
_symmetry.space_group_name_H-M   'P 1'
#
loop_
_entity.id
_entity.type
_entity.pdbx_description
1 polymer ?
#
loop_
_entity_poly.entity_id
_entity_poly.type
_entity_poly.pdbx_seq_one_letter_code
_entity_poly.pdbx_strand_id
1 'polypeptide(L)'
;MTNQVVENNKYVIFDDIKTYQDYEHKVNTEVGSNDSISICDTSEWNNNRYNGKLNILCKKFIKLYNKLYTQVKNNQGNTSNKHAEYLNFWFNNQLKNIPIKSNDEENIYSNLKNIYSTIDKNNRIKDKINKITEDDYNKLNILNNLYTSYIKLEPTKTVHSNEKDNFTDNAKRCIENFRKGINIYHTKNDDNFYKALQKFSVLYKLARYNLYFIGKLEVDPLPLLEEEIAKKKLEDACKSFETDTIDGTLRINNTYENILKDFPEYKKYNEFNNKTNEQSICVKYCDKIIHLEKKYKYVKTVCIKLATNLDNLSSKTSISANHSERCSYMNYWTYNIIMHALNNISDNDKKIDLLNIINNLLFYINDKLPKEEKCNYYINNDLDKWKEEKDLHDYFKNYSNIDKIAPDNSEKTNYCKYITYINSLYEKYVHSCCTYFSNNTYWNDCTAYFNCEEQYNPHNLYLKLNCQELSSEEIKKFKRVTTPVPIDYRVILLTKIFHLLDDALVSNRRIKKKLHITSMNQLVRNPCKKK
;
A
#
# COMPACT_ATOMS: atom_id res chain seq x y z
N MET A 1 -23.62 -39.10 -4.80
CA MET A 1 -24.59 -38.19 -5.46
C MET A 1 -24.96 -37.12 -4.46
N THR A 2 -24.26 -35.98 -4.51
CA THR A 2 -24.58 -34.81 -3.69
C THR A 2 -25.78 -34.11 -4.30
N ASN A 3 -26.88 -34.01 -3.54
CA ASN A 3 -28.00 -33.16 -3.87
C ASN A 3 -27.48 -31.71 -3.97
N GLN A 4 -27.26 -31.22 -5.19
CA GLN A 4 -27.09 -29.80 -5.44
C GLN A 4 -28.42 -29.13 -5.06
N VAL A 5 -28.44 -28.50 -3.89
CA VAL A 5 -29.41 -27.44 -3.61
C VAL A 5 -29.20 -26.41 -4.71
N VAL A 6 -30.15 -26.32 -5.63
CA VAL A 6 -30.16 -25.28 -6.67
C VAL A 6 -30.31 -23.96 -5.94
N GLU A 7 -29.19 -23.27 -5.73
CA GLU A 7 -29.13 -21.93 -5.16
C GLU A 7 -30.01 -21.04 -6.06
N ASN A 8 -31.15 -20.58 -5.54
CA ASN A 8 -32.13 -19.79 -6.29
C ASN A 8 -31.57 -18.38 -6.54
N ASN A 9 -30.65 -18.26 -7.48
CA ASN A 9 -29.97 -17.02 -7.81
C ASN A 9 -30.76 -16.26 -8.89
N LYS A 10 -31.50 -15.22 -8.47
CA LYS A 10 -32.32 -14.35 -9.33
C LYS A 10 -31.55 -13.68 -10.49
N TYR A 11 -30.22 -13.63 -10.45
CA TYR A 11 -29.40 -13.04 -11.51
C TYR A 11 -29.20 -13.97 -12.71
N VAL A 12 -29.55 -15.25 -12.58
CA VAL A 12 -29.44 -16.27 -13.64
C VAL A 12 -30.37 -15.97 -14.82
N ILE A 13 -31.35 -15.07 -14.67
CA ILE A 13 -32.21 -14.62 -15.77
C ILE A 13 -31.39 -14.04 -16.95
N PHE A 14 -30.21 -13.49 -16.71
CA PHE A 14 -29.42 -12.89 -17.79
C PHE A 14 -28.64 -13.90 -18.63
N ASP A 15 -28.65 -15.19 -18.27
CA ASP A 15 -28.03 -16.24 -19.09
C ASP A 15 -28.71 -16.37 -20.46
N ASP A 16 -30.02 -16.09 -20.49
CA ASP A 16 -30.89 -16.23 -21.66
C ASP A 16 -31.21 -14.87 -22.31
N ILE A 17 -30.44 -13.82 -21.98
CA ILE A 17 -30.73 -12.43 -22.36
C ILE A 17 -30.79 -12.19 -23.87
N LYS A 18 -30.01 -12.94 -24.67
CA LYS A 18 -30.05 -12.86 -26.14
C LYS A 18 -31.43 -13.26 -26.67
N THR A 19 -31.93 -14.39 -26.19
CA THR A 19 -33.29 -14.89 -26.50
C THR A 19 -34.35 -13.88 -26.09
N TYR A 20 -34.21 -13.28 -24.91
CA TYR A 20 -35.18 -12.31 -24.43
C TYR A 20 -35.17 -10.99 -25.22
N GLN A 21 -33.99 -10.48 -25.58
CA GLN A 21 -33.88 -9.30 -26.44
C GLN A 21 -34.51 -9.53 -27.82
N ASP A 22 -34.37 -10.74 -28.39
CA ASP A 22 -35.01 -11.09 -29.65
C ASP A 22 -36.54 -11.06 -29.54
N TYR A 23 -37.09 -11.57 -28.43
CA TYR A 23 -38.53 -11.49 -28.16
C TYR A 23 -38.99 -10.05 -27.95
N GLU A 24 -38.23 -9.24 -27.22
CA GLU A 24 -38.55 -7.82 -27.04
C GLU A 24 -38.51 -7.04 -28.35
N HIS A 25 -37.53 -7.29 -29.22
CA HIS A 25 -37.45 -6.64 -30.52
C HIS A 25 -38.68 -6.96 -31.39
N LYS A 26 -39.10 -8.23 -31.41
CA LYS A 26 -40.33 -8.66 -32.09
C LYS A 26 -41.57 -7.99 -31.48
N VAL A 27 -41.70 -7.97 -30.16
CA VAL A 27 -42.83 -7.31 -29.48
C VAL A 27 -42.87 -5.81 -29.77
N ASN A 28 -41.72 -5.14 -29.79
CA ASN A 28 -41.63 -3.71 -30.05
C ASN A 28 -41.94 -3.32 -31.51
N THR A 29 -41.69 -4.22 -32.46
CA THR A 29 -42.04 -4.03 -33.88
C THR A 29 -43.48 -4.42 -34.19
N GLU A 30 -44.03 -5.41 -33.48
CA GLU A 30 -45.41 -5.88 -33.65
C GLU A 30 -46.45 -5.00 -32.95
N VAL A 31 -46.11 -4.20 -31.92
CA VAL A 31 -47.09 -3.39 -31.14
C VAL A 31 -47.15 -1.94 -31.62
N GLY A 32 -48.23 -1.60 -32.34
CA GLY A 32 -48.62 -0.23 -32.67
C GLY A 32 -49.80 0.28 -31.83
N SER A 33 -50.11 1.58 -31.92
CA SER A 33 -51.26 2.22 -31.22
C SER A 33 -52.62 1.57 -31.54
N ASN A 34 -52.72 0.80 -32.63
CA ASN A 34 -53.96 0.25 -33.17
C ASN A 34 -54.21 -1.22 -32.83
N ASP A 35 -53.32 -1.90 -32.10
CA ASP A 35 -53.57 -3.27 -31.65
C ASP A 35 -54.65 -3.26 -30.55
N SER A 36 -55.82 -3.82 -30.83
CA SER A 36 -56.85 -4.02 -29.79
C SER A 36 -56.56 -5.31 -29.03
N ILE A 37 -56.13 -5.16 -27.78
CA ILE A 37 -56.07 -6.25 -26.80
C ILE A 37 -57.03 -5.84 -25.70
N SER A 38 -58.28 -6.32 -25.81
CA SER A 38 -59.42 -5.88 -24.99
C SER A 38 -59.18 -5.94 -23.47
N ILE A 39 -58.35 -6.87 -23.02
CA ILE A 39 -58.01 -7.00 -21.59
C ILE A 39 -57.19 -5.80 -21.06
N CYS A 40 -56.50 -5.06 -21.94
CA CYS A 40 -55.79 -3.83 -21.59
C CYS A 40 -56.69 -2.59 -21.69
N ASP A 41 -57.97 -2.72 -22.06
CA ASP A 41 -58.86 -1.59 -22.30
C ASP A 41 -59.63 -1.17 -21.04
N THR A 42 -59.03 -1.32 -19.85
CA THR A 42 -59.61 -0.89 -18.56
C THR A 42 -59.28 0.58 -18.25
N SER A 43 -60.00 1.21 -17.32
CA SER A 43 -59.77 2.59 -16.88
C SER A 43 -58.34 2.86 -16.41
N GLU A 44 -57.71 1.86 -15.81
CA GLU A 44 -56.36 1.95 -15.23
C GLU A 44 -55.28 1.90 -16.31
N TRP A 45 -55.45 1.02 -17.30
CA TRP A 45 -54.50 0.85 -18.40
C TRP A 45 -54.70 1.90 -19.50
N ASN A 46 -55.94 2.31 -19.79
CA ASN A 46 -56.29 3.41 -20.69
C ASN A 46 -56.19 4.80 -20.05
N ASN A 47 -55.53 4.90 -18.89
CA ASN A 47 -55.42 6.15 -18.18
C ASN A 47 -54.64 7.20 -18.99
N ASN A 48 -55.36 8.19 -19.54
CA ASN A 48 -54.81 9.29 -20.32
C ASN A 48 -53.86 10.20 -19.51
N ARG A 49 -53.85 10.12 -18.17
CA ARG A 49 -52.85 10.79 -17.30
C ARG A 49 -51.41 10.47 -17.69
N TYR A 50 -51.19 9.29 -18.30
CA TYR A 50 -49.87 8.81 -18.72
C TYR A 50 -49.72 8.75 -20.24
N ASN A 51 -50.51 9.51 -20.99
CA ASN A 51 -50.48 9.60 -22.45
C ASN A 51 -50.54 8.23 -23.14
N GLY A 52 -51.38 7.31 -22.63
CA GLY A 52 -51.54 5.95 -23.19
C GLY A 52 -50.34 5.01 -22.98
N LYS A 53 -49.27 5.43 -22.29
CA LYS A 53 -48.06 4.62 -22.07
C LYS A 53 -48.35 3.33 -21.28
N LEU A 54 -49.28 3.38 -20.32
CA LEU A 54 -49.70 2.20 -19.55
C LEU A 54 -50.41 1.16 -20.43
N ASN A 55 -51.32 1.59 -21.30
CA ASN A 55 -51.99 0.70 -22.25
C ASN A 55 -50.98 0.01 -23.17
N ILE A 56 -50.01 0.77 -23.71
CA ILE A 56 -48.92 0.21 -24.52
C ILE A 56 -48.09 -0.80 -23.71
N LEU A 57 -47.76 -0.48 -22.46
CA LEU A 57 -47.03 -1.40 -21.58
C LEU A 57 -47.81 -2.71 -21.33
N CYS A 58 -49.11 -2.65 -21.05
CA CYS A 58 -49.97 -3.83 -20.90
C CYS A 58 -49.96 -4.71 -22.16
N LYS A 59 -50.12 -4.08 -23.34
CA LYS A 59 -50.12 -4.79 -24.63
C LYS A 59 -48.77 -5.50 -24.87
N LYS A 60 -47.67 -4.81 -24.61
CA LYS A 60 -46.31 -5.38 -24.72
C LYS A 60 -46.09 -6.51 -23.71
N PHE A 61 -46.57 -6.37 -22.47
CA PHE A 61 -46.47 -7.40 -21.44
C PHE A 61 -47.14 -8.71 -21.90
N ILE A 62 -48.36 -8.64 -22.43
CA ILE A 62 -49.09 -9.81 -22.91
C ILE A 62 -48.38 -10.47 -24.09
N LYS A 63 -47.92 -9.68 -25.07
CA LYS A 63 -47.20 -10.24 -26.21
C LYS A 63 -45.88 -10.88 -25.78
N LEU A 64 -45.13 -10.26 -24.87
CA LEU A 64 -43.90 -10.84 -24.34
C LEU A 64 -44.17 -12.13 -23.55
N TYR A 65 -45.20 -12.15 -22.70
CA TYR A 65 -45.67 -13.37 -22.03
C TYR A 65 -45.95 -14.48 -23.06
N ASN A 66 -46.72 -14.18 -24.11
CA ASN A 66 -47.05 -15.15 -25.13
C ASN A 66 -45.81 -15.69 -25.84
N LYS A 67 -44.81 -14.86 -26.17
CA LYS A 67 -43.53 -15.32 -26.77
C LYS A 67 -42.71 -16.19 -25.79
N LEU A 68 -42.68 -15.82 -24.50
CA LEU A 68 -41.98 -16.60 -23.47
C LEU A 68 -42.65 -17.96 -23.19
N TYR A 69 -43.96 -18.07 -23.41
CA TYR A 69 -44.76 -19.25 -23.06
C TYR A 69 -45.49 -19.89 -24.25
N THR A 70 -45.13 -19.56 -25.50
CA THR A 70 -45.65 -20.22 -26.71
C THR A 70 -45.27 -21.70 -26.71
N GLN A 71 -46.26 -22.57 -26.99
CA GLN A 71 -46.27 -24.03 -26.80
C GLN A 71 -44.89 -24.74 -26.80
N VAL A 72 -44.24 -24.78 -25.64
CA VAL A 72 -43.15 -25.74 -25.39
C VAL A 72 -43.76 -26.92 -24.64
N LYS A 73 -43.71 -28.11 -25.26
CA LYS A 73 -44.02 -29.42 -24.68
C LYS A 73 -43.03 -29.87 -23.59
N ASN A 74 -42.17 -28.99 -23.06
CA ASN A 74 -41.12 -29.39 -22.12
C ASN A 74 -41.46 -28.90 -20.70
N ASN A 75 -41.88 -29.87 -19.88
CA ASN A 75 -42.03 -29.76 -18.43
C ASN A 75 -40.67 -29.68 -17.73
N GLN A 76 -39.83 -28.68 -18.05
CA GLN A 76 -38.67 -28.35 -17.21
C GLN A 76 -39.01 -27.15 -16.33
N GLY A 77 -39.29 -27.43 -15.04
CA GLY A 77 -39.70 -26.42 -14.06
C GLY A 77 -38.71 -25.25 -13.90
N ASN A 78 -37.41 -25.47 -14.14
CA ASN A 78 -36.38 -24.43 -13.99
C ASN A 78 -36.49 -23.30 -15.04
N THR A 79 -36.78 -23.61 -16.30
CA THR A 79 -36.89 -22.61 -17.38
C THR A 79 -38.13 -21.72 -17.20
N SER A 80 -39.24 -22.31 -16.74
CA SER A 80 -40.48 -21.56 -16.46
C SER A 80 -40.31 -20.52 -15.36
N ASN A 81 -39.40 -20.74 -14.40
CA ASN A 81 -39.13 -19.79 -13.32
C ASN A 81 -38.29 -18.60 -13.80
N LYS A 82 -37.24 -18.86 -14.61
CA LYS A 82 -36.43 -17.80 -15.22
C LYS A 82 -37.26 -16.85 -16.09
N HIS A 83 -38.18 -17.40 -16.90
CA HIS A 83 -39.08 -16.59 -17.73
C HIS A 83 -39.96 -15.66 -16.88
N ALA A 84 -40.46 -16.15 -15.74
CA ALA A 84 -41.30 -15.37 -14.84
C ALA A 84 -40.51 -14.23 -14.18
N GLU A 85 -39.31 -14.53 -13.69
CA GLU A 85 -38.41 -13.55 -13.08
C GLU A 85 -37.97 -12.48 -14.09
N TYR A 86 -37.64 -12.89 -15.32
CA TYR A 86 -37.33 -11.96 -16.40
C TYR A 86 -38.52 -11.06 -16.74
N LEU A 87 -39.71 -11.64 -16.88
CA LEU A 87 -40.93 -10.87 -17.17
C LEU A 87 -41.24 -9.87 -16.06
N ASN A 88 -41.01 -10.25 -14.80
CA ASN A 88 -41.13 -9.35 -13.65
C ASN A 88 -40.14 -8.18 -13.74
N PHE A 89 -38.85 -8.48 -13.96
CA PHE A 89 -37.81 -7.47 -14.15
C PHE A 89 -38.13 -6.54 -15.31
N TRP A 90 -38.48 -7.10 -16.47
CA TRP A 90 -38.83 -6.36 -17.67
C TRP A 90 -39.98 -5.39 -17.40
N PHE A 91 -41.07 -5.85 -16.78
CA PHE A 91 -42.22 -5.00 -16.48
C PHE A 91 -41.82 -3.83 -15.56
N ASN A 92 -41.13 -4.12 -14.45
CA ASN A 92 -40.62 -3.10 -13.53
C ASN A 92 -39.73 -2.08 -14.26
N ASN A 93 -38.84 -2.55 -15.13
CA ASN A 93 -37.92 -1.71 -15.89
C ASN A 93 -38.64 -0.80 -16.89
N GLN A 94 -39.65 -1.32 -17.60
CA GLN A 94 -40.47 -0.50 -18.49
C GLN A 94 -41.33 0.51 -17.71
N LEU A 95 -41.86 0.11 -16.56
CA LEU A 95 -42.69 0.98 -15.72
C LEU A 95 -41.90 2.19 -15.20
N LYS A 96 -40.62 2.02 -14.82
CA LYS A 96 -39.74 3.12 -14.40
C LYS A 96 -39.50 4.18 -15.47
N ASN A 97 -39.66 3.85 -16.75
CA ASN A 97 -39.56 4.80 -17.86
C ASN A 97 -40.84 5.65 -18.04
N ILE A 98 -41.87 5.38 -17.25
CA ILE A 98 -43.12 6.14 -17.20
C ILE A 98 -43.10 6.97 -15.91
N PRO A 99 -43.38 8.29 -15.96
CA PRO A 99 -43.39 9.15 -14.76
C PRO A 99 -44.66 8.91 -13.92
N ILE A 100 -44.76 7.72 -13.34
CA ILE A 100 -45.88 7.28 -12.50
C ILE A 100 -45.84 8.01 -11.14
N LYS A 101 -46.98 8.51 -10.67
CA LYS A 101 -47.12 9.05 -9.31
C LYS A 101 -47.07 7.91 -8.30
N SER A 102 -46.37 8.08 -7.17
CA SER A 102 -46.19 7.02 -6.16
C SER A 102 -47.48 6.33 -5.72
N ASN A 103 -48.58 7.09 -5.57
CA ASN A 103 -49.88 6.55 -5.15
C ASN A 103 -50.58 5.70 -6.22
N ASP A 104 -50.19 5.83 -7.50
CA ASP A 104 -50.77 5.06 -8.60
C ASP A 104 -50.03 3.73 -8.83
N GLU A 105 -48.82 3.56 -8.27
CA GLU A 105 -47.95 2.41 -8.53
C GLU A 105 -48.52 1.09 -7.96
N GLU A 106 -49.00 1.10 -6.71
CA GLU A 106 -49.63 -0.08 -6.09
C GLU A 106 -50.87 -0.54 -6.86
N ASN A 107 -51.64 0.42 -7.37
CA ASN A 107 -52.81 0.15 -8.18
C ASN A 107 -52.41 -0.53 -9.51
N ILE A 108 -51.31 -0.11 -10.14
CA ILE A 108 -50.82 -0.72 -11.38
C ILE A 108 -50.46 -2.20 -11.17
N TYR A 109 -49.74 -2.54 -10.11
CA TYR A 109 -49.42 -3.96 -9.81
C TYR A 109 -50.67 -4.78 -9.47
N SER A 110 -51.61 -4.19 -8.74
CA SER A 110 -52.89 -4.85 -8.41
C SER A 110 -53.71 -5.14 -9.66
N ASN A 111 -53.77 -4.21 -10.62
CA ASN A 111 -54.48 -4.42 -11.89
C ASN A 111 -53.73 -5.36 -12.82
N LEU A 112 -52.39 -5.37 -12.80
CA LEU A 112 -51.60 -6.34 -13.54
C LEU A 112 -51.90 -7.78 -13.10
N LYS A 113 -52.22 -8.00 -11.81
CA LYS A 113 -52.68 -9.30 -11.30
C LYS A 113 -53.93 -9.79 -12.01
N ASN A 114 -54.88 -8.91 -12.27
CA ASN A 114 -56.10 -9.26 -13.02
C ASN A 114 -55.76 -9.65 -14.48
N ILE A 115 -54.83 -8.93 -15.11
CA ILE A 115 -54.35 -9.24 -16.46
C ILE A 115 -53.72 -10.64 -16.50
N TYR A 116 -52.72 -10.91 -15.65
CA TYR A 116 -52.05 -12.19 -15.72
C TYR A 116 -52.91 -13.36 -15.25
N SER A 117 -53.84 -13.17 -14.29
CA SER A 117 -54.80 -14.20 -13.90
C SER A 117 -55.72 -14.63 -15.04
N THR A 118 -55.91 -13.78 -16.05
CA THR A 118 -56.72 -14.10 -17.23
C THR A 118 -55.91 -14.82 -18.31
N ILE A 119 -54.67 -14.40 -18.57
CA ILE A 119 -53.84 -14.97 -19.65
C ILE A 119 -53.03 -16.21 -19.21
N ASP A 120 -52.68 -16.32 -17.93
CA ASP A 120 -51.84 -17.39 -17.38
C ASP A 120 -52.65 -18.53 -16.73
N LYS A 121 -53.41 -19.25 -17.56
CA LYS A 121 -54.30 -20.35 -17.12
C LYS A 121 -53.60 -21.46 -16.33
N ASN A 122 -52.29 -21.60 -16.49
CA ASN A 122 -51.48 -22.64 -15.83
C ASN A 122 -50.75 -22.12 -14.58
N ASN A 123 -51.03 -20.89 -14.13
CA ASN A 123 -50.44 -20.28 -12.94
C ASN A 123 -48.89 -20.30 -12.92
N ARG A 124 -48.24 -20.15 -14.09
CA ARG A 124 -46.77 -20.15 -14.25
C ARG A 124 -46.11 -18.91 -13.64
N ILE A 125 -46.80 -17.77 -13.71
CA ILE A 125 -46.36 -16.45 -13.21
C ILE A 125 -47.21 -15.94 -12.04
N LYS A 126 -48.17 -16.75 -11.57
CA LYS A 126 -49.02 -16.41 -10.41
C LYS A 126 -48.16 -16.03 -9.20
N ASP A 127 -48.42 -14.84 -8.67
CA ASP A 127 -47.73 -14.23 -7.51
C ASP A 127 -46.21 -14.00 -7.70
N LYS A 128 -45.69 -14.13 -8.93
CA LYS A 128 -44.28 -13.89 -9.28
C LYS A 128 -44.00 -12.50 -9.87
N ILE A 129 -45.04 -11.80 -10.30
CA ILE A 129 -44.94 -10.43 -10.82
C ILE A 129 -45.29 -9.46 -9.69
N ASN A 130 -44.32 -8.67 -9.25
CA ASN A 130 -44.44 -7.77 -8.11
C ASN A 130 -43.44 -6.60 -8.23
N LYS A 131 -43.64 -5.57 -7.42
CA LYS A 131 -42.69 -4.46 -7.32
C LYS A 131 -41.36 -4.97 -6.79
N ILE A 132 -40.31 -4.79 -7.60
CA ILE A 132 -38.94 -5.11 -7.21
C ILE A 132 -38.44 -4.01 -6.26
N THR A 133 -37.75 -4.42 -5.20
CA THR A 133 -37.13 -3.45 -4.28
C THR A 133 -36.12 -2.59 -5.02
N GLU A 134 -35.93 -1.35 -4.58
CA GLU A 134 -35.01 -0.42 -5.25
C GLU A 134 -33.57 -0.99 -5.33
N ASP A 135 -33.12 -1.67 -4.28
CA ASP A 135 -31.81 -2.31 -4.21
C ASP A 135 -31.66 -3.41 -5.27
N ASP A 136 -32.64 -4.31 -5.35
CA ASP A 136 -32.63 -5.42 -6.32
C ASP A 136 -32.77 -4.93 -7.75
N TYR A 137 -33.63 -3.93 -7.97
CA TYR A 137 -33.80 -3.31 -9.28
C TYR A 137 -32.47 -2.74 -9.77
N ASN A 138 -31.74 -2.01 -8.93
CA ASN A 138 -30.47 -1.39 -9.33
C ASN A 138 -29.42 -2.44 -9.74
N LYS A 139 -29.34 -3.56 -9.01
CA LYS A 139 -28.47 -4.70 -9.36
C LYS A 139 -28.88 -5.36 -10.67
N LEU A 140 -30.17 -5.65 -10.84
CA LEU A 140 -30.71 -6.25 -12.07
C LEU A 140 -30.53 -5.32 -13.27
N ASN A 141 -30.75 -4.02 -13.11
CA ASN A 141 -30.58 -3.04 -14.18
C ASN A 141 -29.10 -2.93 -14.62
N ILE A 142 -28.15 -2.96 -13.68
CA ILE A 142 -26.71 -3.01 -14.01
C ILE A 142 -26.39 -4.25 -14.84
N LEU A 143 -26.83 -5.44 -14.39
CA LEU A 143 -26.60 -6.68 -15.12
C LEU A 143 -27.27 -6.64 -16.50
N ASN A 144 -28.50 -6.14 -16.60
CA ASN A 144 -29.16 -5.93 -17.89
C ASN A 144 -28.31 -5.07 -18.83
N ASN A 145 -27.84 -3.92 -18.37
CA ASN A 145 -27.01 -3.02 -19.18
C ASN A 145 -25.66 -3.66 -19.58
N LEU A 146 -25.07 -4.46 -18.68
CA LEU A 146 -23.87 -5.24 -18.97
C LEU A 146 -24.11 -6.25 -20.10
N TYR A 147 -25.12 -7.11 -19.95
CA TYR A 147 -25.41 -8.17 -20.90
C TYR A 147 -25.94 -7.63 -22.25
N THR A 148 -26.79 -6.60 -22.23
CA THR A 148 -27.29 -5.96 -23.47
C THR A 148 -26.19 -5.26 -24.27
N SER A 149 -25.16 -4.72 -23.60
CA SER A 149 -23.97 -4.16 -24.25
C SER A 149 -23.03 -5.27 -24.72
N TYR A 150 -22.85 -6.32 -23.90
CA TYR A 150 -22.01 -7.48 -24.20
C TYR A 150 -22.44 -8.23 -25.47
N ILE A 151 -23.74 -8.46 -25.68
CA ILE A 151 -24.23 -9.17 -26.88
C ILE A 151 -23.81 -8.46 -28.17
N LYS A 152 -23.65 -7.13 -28.11
CA LYS A 152 -23.21 -6.32 -29.26
C LYS A 152 -21.70 -6.37 -29.50
N LEU A 153 -20.95 -7.12 -28.69
CA LEU A 153 -19.51 -7.33 -28.83
C LEU A 153 -19.15 -8.64 -29.53
N GLU A 154 -20.12 -9.45 -29.94
CA GLU A 154 -19.88 -10.73 -30.64
C GLU A 154 -19.75 -10.48 -32.17
N PRO A 155 -18.54 -10.37 -32.76
CA PRO A 155 -18.41 -10.22 -34.20
C PRO A 155 -18.70 -11.53 -34.92
N THR A 156 -19.33 -11.44 -36.09
CA THR A 156 -19.49 -12.57 -37.03
C THR A 156 -18.45 -12.57 -38.15
N LYS A 157 -17.76 -11.45 -38.34
CA LYS A 157 -16.76 -11.19 -39.38
C LYS A 157 -15.79 -10.09 -38.94
N THR A 158 -14.80 -9.78 -39.77
CA THR A 158 -13.91 -8.63 -39.56
C THR A 158 -14.73 -7.33 -39.47
N VAL A 159 -14.41 -6.49 -38.48
CA VAL A 159 -15.13 -5.25 -38.21
C VAL A 159 -14.65 -4.16 -39.17
N HIS A 160 -15.59 -3.57 -39.91
CA HIS A 160 -15.28 -2.47 -40.82
C HIS A 160 -15.17 -1.13 -40.06
N SER A 161 -14.52 -0.13 -40.66
CA SER A 161 -14.23 1.15 -39.98
C SER A 161 -15.48 1.87 -39.46
N ASN A 162 -16.61 1.73 -40.15
CA ASN A 162 -17.90 2.32 -39.78
C ASN A 162 -18.63 1.58 -38.65
N GLU A 163 -18.20 0.36 -38.30
CA GLU A 163 -18.78 -0.46 -37.25
C GLU A 163 -17.97 -0.35 -35.93
N LYS A 164 -16.71 0.08 -36.01
CA LYS A 164 -15.78 0.13 -34.86
C LYS A 164 -16.35 0.91 -33.67
N ASP A 165 -16.90 2.09 -33.91
CA ASP A 165 -17.43 2.95 -32.84
C ASP A 165 -18.51 2.25 -32.04
N ASN A 166 -19.39 1.48 -32.69
CA ASN A 166 -20.42 0.72 -32.00
C ASN A 166 -19.81 -0.36 -31.07
N PHE A 167 -18.78 -1.09 -31.50
CA PHE A 167 -18.10 -2.07 -30.64
C PHE A 167 -17.39 -1.38 -29.47
N THR A 168 -16.63 -0.32 -29.74
CA THR A 168 -15.89 0.42 -28.71
C THR A 168 -16.83 1.07 -27.70
N ASP A 169 -17.97 1.63 -28.12
CA ASP A 169 -18.94 2.25 -27.23
C ASP A 169 -19.66 1.22 -26.36
N ASN A 170 -20.00 0.04 -26.90
CA ASN A 170 -20.56 -1.03 -26.08
C ASN A 170 -19.54 -1.59 -25.08
N ALA A 171 -18.25 -1.67 -25.45
CA ALA A 171 -17.18 -2.04 -24.53
C ALA A 171 -17.04 -1.03 -23.38
N LYS A 172 -17.05 0.27 -23.68
CA LYS A 172 -17.08 1.35 -22.68
C LYS A 172 -18.29 1.23 -21.75
N ARG A 173 -19.49 0.98 -22.29
CA ARG A 173 -20.70 0.76 -21.48
C ARG A 173 -20.58 -0.46 -20.56
N CYS A 174 -19.95 -1.54 -21.01
CA CYS A 174 -19.66 -2.68 -20.15
C CYS A 174 -18.74 -2.27 -19.00
N ILE A 175 -17.65 -1.56 -19.27
CA ILE A 175 -16.69 -1.09 -18.25
C ILE A 175 -17.38 -0.18 -17.22
N GLU A 176 -18.17 0.80 -17.67
CA GLU A 176 -18.88 1.73 -16.80
C GLU A 176 -19.89 1.04 -15.90
N ASN A 177 -20.73 0.17 -16.46
CA ASN A 177 -21.72 -0.57 -15.66
C ASN A 177 -21.05 -1.59 -14.74
N PHE A 178 -19.91 -2.15 -15.13
CA PHE A 178 -19.17 -3.09 -14.28
C PHE A 178 -18.59 -2.37 -13.06
N ARG A 179 -18.02 -1.17 -13.26
CA ARG A 179 -17.60 -0.28 -12.16
C ARG A 179 -18.76 0.08 -11.23
N LYS A 180 -19.94 0.40 -11.78
CA LYS A 180 -21.15 0.61 -10.95
C LYS A 180 -21.51 -0.64 -10.15
N GLY A 181 -21.42 -1.81 -10.76
CA GLY A 181 -21.66 -3.11 -10.09
C GLY A 181 -20.70 -3.34 -8.92
N ILE A 182 -19.40 -3.12 -9.14
CA ILE A 182 -18.38 -3.19 -8.08
C ILE A 182 -18.72 -2.27 -6.91
N ASN A 183 -19.09 -1.02 -7.19
CA ASN A 183 -19.47 -0.05 -6.15
C ASN A 183 -20.71 -0.49 -5.35
N ILE A 184 -21.74 -1.05 -6.00
CA ILE A 184 -22.89 -1.60 -5.28
C ILE A 184 -22.47 -2.77 -4.40
N TYR A 185 -21.65 -3.69 -4.91
CA TYR A 185 -21.14 -4.80 -4.10
C TYR A 185 -20.39 -4.30 -2.86
N HIS A 186 -19.53 -3.30 -2.99
CA HIS A 186 -18.80 -2.69 -1.87
C HIS A 186 -19.71 -2.14 -0.76
N THR A 187 -20.93 -1.71 -1.08
CA THR A 187 -21.86 -1.12 -0.10
C THR A 187 -22.84 -2.13 0.50
N LYS A 188 -23.17 -3.20 -0.24
CA LYS A 188 -24.23 -4.15 0.12
C LYS A 188 -23.73 -5.54 0.51
N ASN A 189 -22.53 -5.91 0.08
CA ASN A 189 -21.91 -7.22 0.32
C ASN A 189 -22.82 -8.42 -0.06
N ASP A 190 -23.42 -8.37 -1.26
CA ASP A 190 -24.31 -9.40 -1.81
C ASP A 190 -23.51 -10.44 -2.61
N ASP A 191 -23.33 -11.65 -2.05
CA ASP A 191 -22.55 -12.74 -2.64
C ASP A 191 -23.13 -13.25 -3.97
N ASN A 192 -24.46 -13.25 -4.12
CA ASN A 192 -25.09 -13.69 -5.37
C ASN A 192 -24.82 -12.69 -6.49
N PHE A 193 -24.83 -11.40 -6.16
CA PHE A 193 -24.51 -10.34 -7.11
C PHE A 193 -23.02 -10.36 -7.50
N TYR A 194 -22.15 -10.63 -6.53
CA TYR A 194 -20.73 -10.87 -6.78
C TYR A 194 -20.49 -12.03 -7.76
N LYS A 195 -21.11 -13.20 -7.52
CA LYS A 195 -21.06 -14.34 -8.44
C LYS A 195 -21.53 -13.97 -9.85
N ALA A 196 -22.56 -13.13 -9.96
CA ALA A 196 -23.06 -12.66 -11.26
C ALA A 196 -22.04 -11.75 -11.98
N LEU A 197 -21.38 -10.84 -11.27
CA LEU A 197 -20.30 -10.01 -11.83
C LEU A 197 -19.07 -10.84 -12.23
N GLN A 198 -18.69 -11.84 -11.42
CA GLN A 198 -17.63 -12.79 -11.79
C GLN A 198 -17.96 -13.54 -13.07
N LYS A 199 -19.18 -14.06 -13.19
CA LYS A 199 -19.62 -14.75 -14.41
C LYS A 199 -19.54 -13.82 -15.62
N PHE A 200 -20.00 -12.58 -15.48
CA PHE A 200 -19.94 -11.60 -16.57
C PHE A 200 -18.51 -11.26 -16.98
N SER A 201 -17.56 -11.15 -16.03
CA SER A 201 -16.18 -10.80 -16.35
C SER A 201 -15.51 -11.85 -17.24
N VAL A 202 -15.82 -13.13 -17.02
CA VAL A 202 -15.37 -14.25 -17.88
C VAL A 202 -15.96 -14.12 -19.28
N LEU A 203 -17.27 -13.85 -19.39
CA LEU A 203 -17.93 -13.67 -20.69
C LEU A 203 -17.33 -12.51 -21.48
N TYR A 204 -17.14 -11.35 -20.84
CA TYR A 204 -16.55 -10.20 -21.51
C TYR A 204 -15.10 -10.46 -21.95
N LYS A 205 -14.31 -11.18 -21.15
CA LYS A 205 -12.95 -11.60 -21.54
C LYS A 205 -12.96 -12.46 -22.81
N LEU A 206 -13.91 -13.39 -22.93
CA LEU A 206 -14.09 -14.21 -24.13
C LEU A 206 -14.55 -13.36 -25.34
N ALA A 207 -15.49 -12.45 -25.15
CA ALA A 207 -15.93 -11.55 -26.21
C ALA A 207 -14.78 -10.67 -26.73
N ARG A 208 -13.93 -10.12 -25.84
CA ARG A 208 -12.73 -9.38 -26.23
C ARG A 208 -11.77 -10.21 -27.07
N TYR A 209 -11.53 -11.45 -26.65
CA TYR A 209 -10.69 -12.37 -27.41
C TYR A 209 -11.25 -12.62 -28.82
N ASN A 210 -12.56 -12.86 -28.93
CA ASN A 210 -13.22 -13.04 -30.23
C ASN A 210 -13.19 -11.77 -31.08
N LEU A 211 -13.37 -10.60 -30.47
CA LEU A 211 -13.30 -9.30 -31.14
C LEU A 211 -11.91 -9.03 -31.72
N TYR A 212 -10.86 -9.38 -30.97
CA TYR A 212 -9.49 -9.32 -31.47
C TYR A 212 -9.25 -10.34 -32.59
N PHE A 213 -9.63 -11.61 -32.38
CA PHE A 213 -9.31 -12.70 -33.30
C PHE A 213 -10.08 -12.62 -34.63
N ILE A 214 -11.41 -12.49 -34.55
CA ILE A 214 -12.33 -12.44 -35.70
C ILE A 214 -12.46 -11.00 -36.20
N GLY A 215 -12.78 -10.08 -35.28
CA GLY A 215 -13.11 -8.70 -35.60
C GLY A 215 -11.91 -7.83 -35.96
N LYS A 216 -10.68 -8.26 -35.61
CA LYS A 216 -9.43 -7.48 -35.74
C LYS A 216 -9.52 -6.11 -35.03
N LEU A 217 -10.23 -6.07 -33.91
CA LEU A 217 -10.42 -4.88 -33.10
C LEU A 217 -10.09 -5.18 -31.63
N GLU A 218 -9.21 -4.38 -31.04
CA GLU A 218 -8.90 -4.44 -29.62
C GLU A 218 -9.76 -3.42 -28.85
N VAL A 219 -10.22 -3.81 -27.66
CA VAL A 219 -10.97 -2.96 -26.73
C VAL A 219 -10.43 -3.15 -25.32
N ASP A 220 -10.69 -2.19 -24.44
CA ASP A 220 -10.17 -2.18 -23.07
C ASP A 220 -10.70 -3.36 -22.21
N PRO A 221 -9.87 -3.91 -21.31
CA PRO A 221 -10.31 -4.91 -20.33
C PRO A 221 -11.29 -4.31 -19.31
N LEU A 222 -12.09 -5.17 -18.68
CA LEU A 222 -12.77 -4.80 -17.43
C LEU A 222 -11.73 -4.61 -16.32
N PRO A 223 -12.00 -3.76 -15.33
CA PRO A 223 -11.20 -3.76 -14.11
C PRO A 223 -11.28 -5.14 -13.44
N LEU A 224 -10.16 -5.59 -12.86
CA LEU A 224 -10.07 -6.88 -12.19
C LEU A 224 -10.88 -6.84 -10.89
N LEU A 225 -11.98 -7.58 -10.85
CA LEU A 225 -12.94 -7.56 -9.76
C LEU A 225 -12.28 -7.83 -8.40
N GLU A 226 -11.39 -8.82 -8.33
CA GLU A 226 -10.68 -9.20 -7.11
C GLU A 226 -9.72 -8.10 -6.63
N GLU A 227 -9.02 -7.43 -7.55
CA GLU A 227 -8.10 -6.33 -7.24
C GLU A 227 -8.85 -5.09 -6.75
N GLU A 228 -9.97 -4.73 -7.38
CA GLU A 228 -10.80 -3.60 -6.97
C GLU A 228 -11.41 -3.80 -5.57
N ILE A 229 -11.82 -5.04 -5.26
CA ILE A 229 -12.31 -5.39 -3.92
C ILE A 229 -11.18 -5.34 -2.89
N ALA A 230 -10.00 -5.86 -3.22
CA ALA A 230 -8.84 -5.79 -2.34
C ALA A 230 -8.44 -4.34 -2.06
N LYS A 231 -8.43 -3.50 -3.11
CA LYS A 231 -8.15 -2.06 -3.02
C LYS A 231 -9.16 -1.35 -2.14
N LYS A 232 -10.45 -1.61 -2.30
CA LYS A 232 -11.50 -1.01 -1.47
C LYS A 232 -11.37 -1.41 0.00
N LYS A 233 -11.13 -2.70 0.27
CA LYS A 233 -10.88 -3.20 1.63
C LYS A 233 -9.68 -2.51 2.27
N LEU A 234 -8.61 -2.32 1.50
CA LEU A 234 -7.44 -1.58 1.95
C LEU A 234 -7.77 -0.11 2.22
N GLU A 235 -8.49 0.57 1.32
CA GLU A 235 -8.92 1.95 1.51
C GLU A 235 -9.75 2.12 2.77
N ASP A 236 -10.72 1.23 3.02
CA ASP A 236 -11.58 1.32 4.20
C ASP A 236 -10.81 0.96 5.49
N ALA A 237 -9.88 0.00 5.42
CA ALA A 237 -8.93 -0.24 6.51
C ALA A 237 -8.04 0.97 6.80
N CYS A 238 -7.63 1.72 5.76
CA CYS A 238 -6.85 2.95 5.92
C CYS A 238 -7.68 4.16 6.38
N LYS A 239 -9.01 4.14 6.24
CA LYS A 239 -9.91 5.21 6.71
C LYS A 239 -10.22 5.15 8.20
N SER A 240 -10.15 3.97 8.82
CA SER A 240 -10.51 3.76 10.24
C SER A 240 -9.50 4.37 11.22
N PHE A 241 -8.85 5.46 10.83
CA PHE A 241 -7.77 6.09 11.56
C PHE A 241 -8.35 7.02 12.62
N GLU A 242 -8.70 6.45 13.78
CA GLU A 242 -8.51 7.19 15.01
C GLU A 242 -7.04 7.03 15.38
N THR A 243 -6.31 8.14 15.48
CA THR A 243 -4.93 8.12 15.96
C THR A 243 -4.91 7.56 17.38
N ASP A 244 -4.70 6.25 17.52
CA ASP A 244 -3.95 5.76 18.67
C ASP A 244 -2.58 6.43 18.55
N THR A 245 -2.42 7.56 19.24
CA THR A 245 -1.24 8.41 19.19
C THR A 245 -0.05 7.63 19.72
N ILE A 246 0.63 6.92 18.85
CA ILE A 246 2.09 6.81 18.96
C ILE A 246 2.59 8.19 18.63
N ASP A 247 2.60 9.05 19.62
CA ASP A 247 3.34 10.28 19.51
C ASP A 247 4.80 9.89 19.22
N GLY A 248 5.36 10.40 18.11
CA GLY A 248 6.76 10.16 17.77
C GLY A 248 7.72 10.80 18.79
N THR A 249 7.17 11.60 19.71
CA THR A 249 7.86 12.15 20.88
C THR A 249 7.69 11.31 22.15
N LEU A 250 7.02 10.14 22.12
CA LEU A 250 6.93 9.24 23.28
C LEU A 250 8.32 8.73 23.67
N ARG A 251 8.88 9.50 24.59
CA ARG A 251 10.12 9.38 25.33
C ARG A 251 10.43 7.93 25.61
N ILE A 252 11.30 7.34 24.79
CA ILE A 252 12.24 6.38 25.37
C ILE A 252 12.95 7.22 26.44
N ASN A 253 12.80 6.86 27.71
CA ASN A 253 13.41 7.57 28.83
C ASN A 253 14.94 7.44 28.72
N ASN A 254 15.55 8.14 27.75
CA ASN A 254 16.98 8.34 27.69
C ASN A 254 17.28 9.54 28.58
N THR A 255 18.03 9.26 29.64
CA THR A 255 18.40 10.20 30.70
C THR A 255 18.99 11.51 30.16
N TYR A 256 19.62 11.49 28.98
CA TYR A 256 20.35 12.63 28.43
C TYR A 256 19.71 13.31 27.22
N GLU A 257 18.62 12.80 26.65
CA GLU A 257 17.92 13.46 25.52
C GLU A 257 17.41 14.85 25.91
N ASN A 258 17.03 15.04 27.18
CA ASN A 258 16.57 16.32 27.69
C ASN A 258 17.63 17.43 27.63
N ILE A 259 18.92 17.08 27.58
CA ILE A 259 20.02 18.05 27.49
C ILE A 259 20.12 18.62 26.07
N LEU A 260 19.86 17.79 25.06
CA LEU A 260 19.98 18.18 23.66
C LEU A 260 18.69 18.72 23.06
N LYS A 261 17.53 18.46 23.69
CA LYS A 261 16.19 18.74 23.13
C LYS A 261 16.00 20.16 22.60
N ASP A 262 16.66 21.13 23.24
CA ASP A 262 16.50 22.54 22.91
C ASP A 262 17.45 23.01 21.81
N PHE A 263 18.44 22.19 21.43
CA PHE A 263 19.38 22.51 20.38
C PHE A 263 18.78 22.38 18.97
N PRO A 264 19.19 23.26 18.03
CA PRO A 264 18.67 23.25 16.66
C PRO A 264 18.82 21.90 15.97
N GLU A 265 19.95 21.21 16.16
CA GLU A 265 20.23 19.93 15.49
C GLU A 265 19.35 18.80 16.01
N TYR A 266 18.98 18.78 17.29
CA TYR A 266 18.03 17.82 17.83
C TYR A 266 16.59 18.13 17.37
N LYS A 267 16.22 19.42 17.31
CA LYS A 267 14.89 19.84 16.86
C LYS A 267 14.54 19.42 15.44
N LYS A 268 15.53 19.06 14.61
CA LYS A 268 15.32 18.50 13.25
C LYS A 268 14.47 17.23 13.26
N TYR A 269 14.51 16.42 14.32
CA TYR A 269 13.64 15.24 14.43
C TYR A 269 12.14 15.59 14.46
N ASN A 270 11.77 16.82 14.84
CA ASN A 270 10.38 17.26 14.86
C ASN A 270 9.75 17.29 13.45
N GLU A 271 10.57 17.40 12.40
CA GLU A 271 10.10 17.36 11.01
C GLU A 271 9.40 16.05 10.66
N PHE A 272 9.73 14.97 11.36
CA PHE A 272 9.11 13.66 11.15
C PHE A 272 7.78 13.49 11.91
N ASN A 273 7.43 14.44 12.77
CA ASN A 273 6.18 14.42 13.54
C ASN A 273 5.04 15.21 12.85
N ASN A 274 5.33 15.92 11.76
CA ASN A 274 4.34 16.68 11.00
C ASN A 274 3.31 15.75 10.33
N LYS A 275 2.02 16.03 10.55
CA LYS A 275 0.92 15.27 9.92
C LYS A 275 0.86 15.52 8.41
N THR A 276 0.61 14.47 7.63
CA THR A 276 0.35 14.57 6.18
C THR A 276 -0.89 13.76 5.81
N ASN A 277 -1.19 13.63 4.51
CA ASN A 277 -2.35 12.88 4.00
C ASN A 277 -2.19 11.35 4.17
N GLU A 278 -2.36 10.89 5.42
CA GLU A 278 -2.10 9.53 5.91
C GLU A 278 -2.84 8.43 5.15
N GLN A 279 -4.05 8.71 4.62
CA GLN A 279 -4.86 7.71 3.91
C GLN A 279 -4.23 7.32 2.57
N SER A 280 -3.79 8.30 1.78
CA SER A 280 -3.21 8.04 0.45
C SER A 280 -1.89 7.26 0.55
N ILE A 281 -1.06 7.62 1.53
CA ILE A 281 0.19 6.93 1.86
C ILE A 281 -0.08 5.50 2.33
N CYS A 282 -1.08 5.31 3.19
CA CYS A 282 -1.48 3.99 3.68
C CYS A 282 -1.86 3.05 2.52
N VAL A 283 -2.70 3.50 1.59
CA VAL A 283 -3.11 2.71 0.43
C VAL A 283 -1.94 2.38 -0.50
N LYS A 284 -0.96 3.29 -0.63
CA LYS A 284 0.21 3.12 -1.50
C LYS A 284 1.23 2.12 -0.96
N TYR A 285 1.40 2.04 0.36
CA TYR A 285 2.55 1.37 0.98
C TYR A 285 2.20 0.30 2.05
N CYS A 286 1.00 0.29 2.60
CA CYS A 286 0.66 -0.57 3.75
C CYS A 286 -0.14 -1.82 3.38
N ASP A 287 -0.39 -2.07 2.10
CA ASP A 287 -1.18 -3.18 1.58
C ASP A 287 -0.72 -4.55 2.13
N LYS A 288 0.60 -4.75 2.22
CA LYS A 288 1.19 -6.01 2.65
C LYS A 288 1.13 -6.28 4.15
N ILE A 289 0.86 -5.27 4.98
CA ILE A 289 0.97 -5.41 6.44
C ILE A 289 -0.28 -4.96 7.20
N ILE A 290 -1.25 -4.33 6.54
CA ILE A 290 -2.49 -3.84 7.16
C ILE A 290 -3.24 -4.97 7.91
N HIS A 291 -3.22 -6.19 7.36
CA HIS A 291 -3.89 -7.35 7.94
C HIS A 291 -3.28 -7.81 9.28
N LEU A 292 -2.05 -7.38 9.58
CA LEU A 292 -1.33 -7.72 10.80
C LEU A 292 -1.70 -6.82 11.98
N GLU A 293 -2.54 -5.80 11.79
CA GLU A 293 -3.01 -4.90 12.85
C GLU A 293 -3.62 -5.64 14.05
N LYS A 294 -4.30 -6.77 13.79
CA LYS A 294 -4.84 -7.64 14.84
C LYS A 294 -3.77 -8.43 15.60
N LYS A 295 -2.63 -8.74 14.95
CA LYS A 295 -1.53 -9.53 15.52
C LYS A 295 -0.54 -8.64 16.29
N TYR A 296 -0.21 -7.49 15.70
CA TYR A 296 0.74 -6.53 16.23
C TYR A 296 0.07 -5.18 16.42
N LYS A 297 -0.16 -4.83 17.69
CA LYS A 297 -0.56 -3.47 18.05
C LYS A 297 0.43 -2.49 17.41
N TYR A 298 -0.07 -1.40 16.84
CA TYR A 298 0.72 -0.32 16.23
C TYR A 298 1.40 -0.59 14.88
N VAL A 299 1.37 -1.81 14.32
CA VAL A 299 2.06 -2.10 13.03
C VAL A 299 1.58 -1.21 11.88
N LYS A 300 0.28 -0.89 11.85
CA LYS A 300 -0.29 0.05 10.89
C LYS A 300 0.20 1.47 11.09
N THR A 301 0.27 1.95 12.33
CA THR A 301 0.82 3.28 12.66
C THR A 301 2.28 3.38 12.27
N VAL A 302 3.09 2.35 12.57
CA VAL A 302 4.49 2.25 12.12
C VAL A 302 4.54 2.35 10.60
N CYS A 303 3.68 1.61 9.89
CA CYS A 303 3.65 1.64 8.43
C CYS A 303 3.47 3.04 7.87
N ILE A 304 2.41 3.70 8.31
CA ILE A 304 2.01 5.01 7.78
C ILE A 304 3.09 6.03 8.09
N LYS A 305 3.65 6.02 9.30
CA LYS A 305 4.72 6.93 9.73
C LYS A 305 6.00 6.77 8.92
N LEU A 306 6.46 5.52 8.75
CA LEU A 306 7.65 5.23 7.96
C LEU A 306 7.44 5.60 6.50
N ALA A 307 6.32 5.18 5.91
CA ALA A 307 5.99 5.48 4.53
C ALA A 307 5.86 6.99 4.28
N THR A 308 5.20 7.72 5.18
CA THR A 308 5.02 9.18 5.07
C THR A 308 6.36 9.90 5.05
N ASN A 309 7.24 9.59 6.00
CA ASN A 309 8.48 10.34 6.14
C ASN A 309 9.52 9.93 5.10
N LEU A 310 9.51 8.68 4.65
CA LEU A 310 10.41 8.22 3.60
C LEU A 310 9.97 8.76 2.22
N ASP A 311 8.67 8.73 1.90
CA ASP A 311 8.12 9.26 0.63
C ASP A 311 8.29 10.78 0.49
N ASN A 312 8.33 11.51 1.60
CA ASN A 312 8.53 12.97 1.63
C ASN A 312 9.93 13.39 2.09
N LEU A 313 10.89 12.47 2.21
CA LEU A 313 12.19 12.80 2.79
C LEU A 313 12.95 13.81 1.93
N SER A 314 12.85 13.69 0.61
CA SER A 314 13.54 14.57 -0.34
C SER A 314 13.08 16.03 -0.25
N SER A 315 11.86 16.29 0.21
CA SER A 315 11.32 17.64 0.42
C SER A 315 11.66 18.23 1.79
N LYS A 316 12.16 17.45 2.75
CA LYS A 316 12.52 17.91 4.12
C LYS A 316 13.90 18.56 4.17
N THR A 317 14.10 19.61 3.37
CA THR A 317 15.39 20.32 3.28
C THR A 317 15.75 21.12 4.54
N SER A 318 14.78 21.35 5.44
CA SER A 318 15.02 21.94 6.78
C SER A 318 15.90 21.06 7.68
N ILE A 319 15.96 19.74 7.43
CA ILE A 319 16.84 18.83 8.13
C ILE A 319 18.29 19.00 7.63
N SER A 320 18.47 18.89 6.31
CA SER A 320 19.74 19.13 5.62
C SER A 320 19.51 19.24 4.11
N ALA A 321 20.38 19.98 3.43
CA ALA A 321 20.48 19.95 1.97
C ALA A 321 21.09 18.61 1.46
N ASN A 322 21.83 17.89 2.30
CA ASN A 322 22.44 16.61 1.95
C ASN A 322 21.46 15.45 2.20
N HIS A 323 21.17 14.68 1.16
CA HIS A 323 20.26 13.54 1.24
C HIS A 323 20.71 12.45 2.22
N SER A 324 22.00 12.12 2.24
CA SER A 324 22.57 11.13 3.17
C SER A 324 22.41 11.57 4.62
N GLU A 325 22.49 12.87 4.91
CA GLU A 325 22.23 13.38 6.26
C GLU A 325 20.75 13.27 6.64
N ARG A 326 19.84 13.58 5.70
CA ARG A 326 18.40 13.36 5.94
C ARG A 326 18.10 11.89 6.21
N CYS A 327 18.72 10.98 5.48
CA CYS A 327 18.60 9.53 5.73
C CYS A 327 19.12 9.16 7.12
N SER A 328 20.25 9.73 7.57
CA SER A 328 20.79 9.48 8.92
C SER A 328 19.78 9.85 10.01
N TYR A 329 19.24 11.07 9.97
CA TYR A 329 18.19 11.52 10.90
C TYR A 329 16.95 10.62 10.82
N MET A 330 16.52 10.26 9.61
CA MET A 330 15.36 9.38 9.41
C MET A 330 15.59 7.97 9.98
N ASN A 331 16.80 7.41 9.87
CA ASN A 331 17.14 6.09 10.40
C ASN A 331 17.00 6.05 11.92
N TYR A 332 17.58 7.02 12.63
CA TYR A 332 17.50 7.06 14.10
C TYR A 332 16.09 7.37 14.60
N TRP A 333 15.33 8.19 13.88
CA TRP A 333 13.90 8.36 14.17
C TRP A 333 13.10 7.06 13.94
N THR A 334 13.42 6.33 12.87
CA THR A 334 12.80 5.04 12.55
C THR A 334 13.05 4.02 13.66
N TYR A 335 14.29 3.91 14.16
CA TYR A 335 14.63 3.00 15.25
C TYR A 335 13.80 3.27 16.51
N ASN A 336 13.61 4.54 16.88
CA ASN A 336 12.77 4.92 18.02
C ASN A 336 11.32 4.44 17.85
N ILE A 337 10.74 4.60 16.66
CA ILE A 337 9.38 4.12 16.36
C ILE A 337 9.27 2.61 16.45
N ILE A 338 10.25 1.90 15.90
CA ILE A 338 10.29 0.44 15.94
C ILE A 338 10.37 -0.04 17.39
N MET A 339 11.28 0.53 18.18
CA MET A 339 11.45 0.19 19.58
C MET A 339 10.17 0.43 20.39
N HIS A 340 9.45 1.53 20.14
CA HIS A 340 8.17 1.78 20.77
C HIS A 340 7.12 0.69 20.44
N ALA A 341 7.05 0.27 19.18
CA ALA A 341 6.16 -0.83 18.79
C ALA A 341 6.55 -2.15 19.48
N LEU A 342 7.85 -2.45 19.59
CA LEU A 342 8.38 -3.65 20.24
C LEU A 342 8.17 -3.67 21.75
N ASN A 343 8.16 -2.52 22.43
CA ASN A 343 7.95 -2.44 23.89
C ASN A 343 6.61 -3.00 24.34
N ASN A 344 5.63 -3.07 23.44
CA ASN A 344 4.30 -3.65 23.71
C ASN A 344 4.25 -5.17 23.55
N ILE A 345 5.39 -5.80 23.23
CA ILE A 345 5.51 -7.23 22.97
C ILE A 345 6.46 -7.81 24.03
N SER A 346 5.99 -8.76 24.82
CA SER A 346 6.84 -9.47 25.79
C SER A 346 7.63 -10.63 25.17
N ASP A 347 7.03 -11.28 24.18
CA ASP A 347 7.53 -12.46 23.49
C ASP A 347 8.65 -12.10 22.49
N ASN A 348 9.83 -12.72 22.64
CA ASN A 348 11.00 -12.42 21.80
C ASN A 348 10.84 -12.91 20.35
N ASP A 349 10.18 -14.03 20.11
CA ASP A 349 9.96 -14.54 18.75
C ASP A 349 9.00 -13.60 17.99
N LYS A 350 7.98 -13.09 18.69
CA LYS A 350 7.09 -12.06 18.13
C LYS A 350 7.79 -10.74 17.84
N LYS A 351 8.79 -10.34 18.67
CA LYS A 351 9.62 -9.17 18.39
C LYS A 351 10.45 -9.36 17.12
N ILE A 352 11.09 -10.51 16.97
CA ILE A 352 11.89 -10.85 15.77
C ILE A 352 11.00 -10.86 14.53
N ASP A 353 9.80 -11.45 14.61
CA ASP A 353 8.85 -11.47 13.50
C ASP A 353 8.42 -10.04 13.12
N LEU A 354 8.08 -9.17 14.09
CA LEU A 354 7.74 -7.77 13.81
C LEU A 354 8.92 -7.00 13.19
N LEU A 355 10.15 -7.21 13.67
CA LEU A 355 11.35 -6.61 13.07
C LEU A 355 11.52 -7.02 11.60
N ASN A 356 11.33 -8.29 11.28
CA ASN A 356 11.40 -8.79 9.90
C ASN A 356 10.31 -8.18 9.01
N ILE A 357 9.08 -8.08 9.52
CA ILE A 357 7.96 -7.42 8.84
C ILE A 357 8.30 -5.96 8.53
N ILE A 358 8.83 -5.21 9.50
CA ILE A 358 9.19 -3.81 9.32
C ILE A 358 10.39 -3.65 8.38
N ASN A 359 11.39 -4.54 8.45
CA ASN A 359 12.53 -4.52 7.53
C ASN A 359 12.07 -4.72 6.07
N ASN A 360 11.17 -5.69 5.84
CA ASN A 360 10.57 -5.92 4.52
C ASN A 360 9.74 -4.73 4.05
N LEU A 361 9.03 -4.05 4.96
CA LEU A 361 8.30 -2.83 4.65
C LEU A 361 9.23 -1.71 4.22
N LEU A 362 10.32 -1.45 4.95
CA LEU A 362 11.31 -0.41 4.60
C LEU A 362 11.92 -0.69 3.23
N PHE A 363 12.27 -1.95 2.95
CA PHE A 363 12.74 -2.36 1.63
C PHE A 363 11.70 -2.08 0.53
N TYR A 364 10.44 -2.45 0.77
CA TYR A 364 9.33 -2.23 -0.17
C TYR A 364 9.07 -0.75 -0.46
N ILE A 365 9.09 0.11 0.57
CA ILE A 365 8.93 1.56 0.38
C ILE A 365 10.11 2.12 -0.41
N ASN A 366 11.35 1.83 0.00
CA ASN A 366 12.56 2.27 -0.70
C ASN A 366 12.61 1.81 -2.16
N ASP A 367 12.16 0.60 -2.46
CA ASP A 367 12.19 0.07 -3.83
C ASP A 367 11.36 0.92 -4.80
N LYS A 368 10.22 1.44 -4.31
CA LYS A 368 9.31 2.33 -5.06
C LYS A 368 9.81 3.76 -5.23
N LEU A 369 10.86 4.17 -4.52
CA LEU A 369 11.42 5.52 -4.63
C LEU A 369 12.43 5.64 -5.79
N PRO A 370 12.61 6.84 -6.36
CA PRO A 370 13.73 7.16 -7.24
C PRO A 370 15.07 6.82 -6.60
N LYS A 371 16.08 6.44 -7.39
CA LYS A 371 17.38 5.93 -6.91
C LYS A 371 18.07 6.93 -5.96
N GLU A 372 17.99 8.21 -6.28
CA GLU A 372 18.56 9.34 -5.56
C GLU A 372 17.82 9.69 -4.27
N GLU A 373 16.60 9.18 -4.08
CA GLU A 373 15.77 9.41 -2.89
C GLU A 373 15.81 8.23 -1.90
N LYS A 374 16.43 7.10 -2.26
CA LYS A 374 16.53 5.91 -1.39
C LYS A 374 17.41 6.17 -0.17
N CYS A 375 17.09 5.53 0.95
CA CYS A 375 17.93 5.49 2.14
C CYS A 375 18.39 4.08 2.47
N ASN A 376 19.61 3.94 2.99
CA ASN A 376 20.12 2.68 3.50
C ASN A 376 19.68 2.48 4.94
N TYR A 377 19.02 1.35 5.23
CA TYR A 377 18.58 0.97 6.58
C TYR A 377 19.28 -0.31 7.02
N TYR A 378 19.57 -0.42 8.32
CA TYR A 378 20.12 -1.63 8.92
C TYR A 378 19.28 -2.06 10.13
N ILE A 379 18.28 -2.90 9.87
CA ILE A 379 17.44 -3.46 10.93
C ILE A 379 18.08 -4.74 11.45
N ASN A 380 18.48 -4.71 12.73
CA ASN A 380 18.96 -5.87 13.50
C ASN A 380 18.16 -5.98 14.81
N ASN A 381 18.49 -6.96 15.67
CA ASN A 381 17.82 -7.18 16.95
C ASN A 381 18.56 -6.59 18.17
N ASP A 382 19.64 -5.85 17.96
CA ASP A 382 20.43 -5.18 19.00
C ASP A 382 19.91 -3.75 19.22
N LEU A 383 18.80 -3.67 19.96
CA LEU A 383 18.11 -2.40 20.24
C LEU A 383 18.95 -1.45 21.11
N ASP A 384 19.87 -1.98 21.91
CA ASP A 384 20.76 -1.16 22.73
C ASP A 384 21.84 -0.51 21.86
N LYS A 385 22.38 -1.24 20.88
CA LYS A 385 23.25 -0.66 19.86
C LYS A 385 22.58 0.49 19.11
N TRP A 386 21.30 0.38 18.74
CA TRP A 386 20.58 1.49 18.09
C TRP A 386 20.54 2.77 18.93
N LYS A 387 20.36 2.63 20.26
CA LYS A 387 20.39 3.78 21.18
C LYS A 387 21.79 4.41 21.22
N GLU A 388 22.83 3.59 21.36
CA GLU A 388 24.21 4.06 21.43
C GLU A 388 24.66 4.76 20.14
N GLU A 389 24.33 4.19 18.97
CA GLU A 389 24.60 4.80 17.66
C GLU A 389 23.86 6.15 17.54
N LYS A 390 22.60 6.23 17.96
CA LYS A 390 21.85 7.48 17.98
C LYS A 390 22.51 8.53 18.88
N ASP A 391 22.91 8.14 20.08
CA ASP A 391 23.49 9.08 21.06
C ASP A 391 24.85 9.63 20.59
N LEU A 392 25.64 8.80 19.89
CA LEU A 392 26.85 9.24 19.19
C LEU A 392 26.52 10.17 18.01
N HIS A 393 25.56 9.82 17.15
CA HIS A 393 25.11 10.68 16.07
C HIS A 393 24.70 12.07 16.58
N ASP A 394 23.83 12.09 17.60
CA ASP A 394 23.31 13.32 18.18
C ASP A 394 24.42 14.14 18.85
N TYR A 395 25.40 13.48 19.49
CA TYR A 395 26.60 14.13 20.02
C TYR A 395 27.37 14.88 18.94
N PHE A 396 27.76 14.19 17.85
CA PHE A 396 28.58 14.81 16.80
C PHE A 396 27.83 15.94 16.09
N LYS A 397 26.53 15.78 15.82
CA LYS A 397 25.71 16.85 15.25
C LYS A 397 25.60 18.05 16.18
N ASN A 398 25.44 17.82 17.49
CA ASN A 398 25.29 18.90 18.47
C ASN A 398 26.60 19.44 19.03
N TYR A 399 27.77 18.88 18.66
CA TYR A 399 29.07 19.24 19.25
C TYR A 399 29.29 20.76 19.26
N SER A 400 29.06 21.43 18.13
CA SER A 400 29.27 22.89 18.00
C SER A 400 28.33 23.72 18.87
N ASN A 401 27.18 23.19 19.26
CA ASN A 401 26.26 23.86 20.19
C ASN A 401 26.73 23.65 21.64
N ILE A 402 27.17 22.44 21.98
CA ILE A 402 27.74 22.12 23.30
C ILE A 402 29.03 22.92 23.53
N ASP A 403 29.86 23.04 22.50
CA ASP A 403 31.12 23.79 22.54
C ASP A 403 30.90 25.28 22.86
N LYS A 404 29.72 25.85 22.58
CA LYS A 404 29.40 27.25 22.91
C LYS A 404 28.94 27.45 24.36
N ILE A 405 28.71 26.38 25.11
CA ILE A 405 28.26 26.46 26.50
C ILE A 405 29.38 27.03 27.38
N ALA A 406 29.02 28.00 28.22
CA ALA A 406 29.97 28.66 29.11
C ALA A 406 30.37 27.74 30.28
N PRO A 407 31.63 27.80 30.77
CA PRO A 407 32.09 26.96 31.88
C PRO A 407 31.38 27.22 33.22
N ASP A 408 30.70 28.35 33.37
CA ASP A 408 29.92 28.75 34.55
C ASP A 408 28.41 28.50 34.38
N ASN A 409 28.02 27.77 33.34
CA ASN A 409 26.62 27.44 33.06
C ASN A 409 25.97 26.69 34.25
N SER A 410 24.75 27.09 34.62
CA SER A 410 24.00 26.51 35.74
C SER A 410 23.74 25.00 35.59
N GLU A 411 23.71 24.48 34.36
CA GLU A 411 23.52 23.07 34.04
C GLU A 411 24.83 22.32 33.74
N LYS A 412 26.00 22.92 34.02
CA LYS A 412 27.33 22.31 33.81
C LYS A 412 27.40 20.85 34.27
N THR A 413 26.86 20.54 35.44
CA THR A 413 26.86 19.17 35.98
C THR A 413 26.15 18.17 35.05
N ASN A 414 25.06 18.57 34.40
CA ASN A 414 24.33 17.72 33.46
C ASN A 414 25.14 17.50 32.18
N TYR A 415 25.73 18.57 31.62
CA TYR A 415 26.61 18.46 30.45
C TYR A 415 27.82 17.58 30.73
N CYS A 416 28.49 17.72 31.89
CA CYS A 416 29.63 16.90 32.25
C CYS A 416 29.26 15.41 32.43
N LYS A 417 28.08 15.12 32.99
CA LYS A 417 27.56 13.73 33.04
C LYS A 417 27.30 13.17 31.65
N TYR A 418 26.67 13.95 30.76
CA TYR A 418 26.44 13.57 29.37
C TYR A 418 27.75 13.33 28.61
N ILE A 419 28.74 14.22 28.73
CA ILE A 419 30.06 14.06 28.08
C ILE A 419 30.77 12.81 28.62
N THR A 420 30.67 12.54 29.92
CA THR A 420 31.23 11.32 30.52
C THR A 420 30.57 10.06 29.97
N TYR A 421 29.24 10.07 29.80
CA TYR A 421 28.50 9.00 29.16
C TYR A 421 28.94 8.81 27.69
N ILE A 422 28.95 9.86 26.89
CA ILE A 422 29.39 9.82 25.50
C ILE A 422 30.83 9.34 25.37
N ASN A 423 31.72 9.69 26.30
CA ASN A 423 33.11 9.21 26.27
C ASN A 423 33.21 7.68 26.36
N SER A 424 32.32 7.03 27.12
CA SER A 424 32.29 5.56 27.17
C SER A 424 31.80 4.94 25.86
N LEU A 425 30.84 5.57 25.18
CA LEU A 425 30.45 5.16 23.83
C LEU A 425 31.58 5.43 22.83
N TYR A 426 32.21 6.59 22.89
CA TYR A 426 33.32 6.94 22.01
C TYR A 426 34.46 5.91 22.11
N GLU A 427 34.82 5.49 23.33
CA GLU A 427 35.78 4.41 23.59
C GLU A 427 35.35 3.07 22.96
N LYS A 428 34.08 2.71 23.12
CA LYS A 428 33.51 1.46 22.58
C LYS A 428 33.57 1.39 21.05
N TYR A 429 33.37 2.52 20.36
CA TYR A 429 33.20 2.54 18.91
C TYR A 429 34.43 3.04 18.13
N VAL A 430 35.33 3.84 18.71
CA VAL A 430 36.47 4.42 17.96
C VAL A 430 37.36 3.35 17.31
N HIS A 431 37.55 2.21 17.97
CA HIS A 431 38.40 1.12 17.47
C HIS A 431 37.78 0.29 16.34
N SER A 432 36.46 0.19 16.29
CA SER A 432 35.74 -0.53 15.23
C SER A 432 35.35 0.38 14.08
N CYS A 433 35.23 1.69 14.31
CA CYS A 433 34.81 2.66 13.31
C CYS A 433 35.97 3.36 12.61
N CYS A 434 37.10 3.59 13.27
CA CYS A 434 38.15 4.46 12.74
C CYS A 434 39.45 3.69 12.45
N THR A 435 39.90 3.74 11.20
CA THR A 435 41.22 3.27 10.81
C THR A 435 42.09 4.47 10.42
N TYR A 436 43.18 4.69 11.17
CA TYR A 436 44.09 5.81 10.94
C TYR A 436 45.32 5.39 10.12
N PHE A 437 45.89 6.37 9.42
CA PHE A 437 47.13 6.25 8.67
C PHE A 437 48.14 7.30 9.14
N SER A 438 49.43 7.00 9.01
CA SER A 438 50.49 7.84 9.56
C SER A 438 50.63 9.20 8.87
N ASN A 439 49.96 9.39 7.74
CA ASN A 439 49.87 10.67 7.02
C ASN A 439 48.68 11.54 7.50
N ASN A 440 48.10 11.24 8.66
CA ASN A 440 46.91 11.89 9.23
C ASN A 440 45.62 11.71 8.41
N THR A 441 45.58 10.77 7.47
CA THR A 441 44.31 10.35 6.86
C THR A 441 43.66 9.26 7.69
N TYR A 442 42.34 9.10 7.53
CA TYR A 442 41.59 8.05 8.19
C TYR A 442 40.48 7.52 7.28
N TRP A 443 40.05 6.30 7.55
CA TRP A 443 38.82 5.72 7.05
C TRP A 443 37.84 5.57 8.23
N ASN A 444 36.63 6.09 8.04
CA ASN A 444 35.50 5.89 8.94
C ASN A 444 34.51 4.88 8.34
N ASP A 445 34.35 3.72 8.98
CA ASP A 445 33.39 2.68 8.59
C ASP A 445 31.97 2.94 9.14
N CYS A 446 31.83 3.89 10.06
CA CYS A 446 30.61 4.23 10.77
C CYS A 446 30.14 5.66 10.46
N THR A 447 30.25 6.09 9.19
CA THR A 447 29.94 7.48 8.77
C THR A 447 28.53 7.95 9.11
N ALA A 448 27.60 7.03 9.41
CA ALA A 448 26.24 7.34 9.82
C ALA A 448 26.14 7.94 11.23
N TYR A 449 27.03 7.60 12.16
CA TYR A 449 26.94 8.06 13.56
C TYR A 449 28.25 8.40 14.24
N PHE A 450 29.39 8.07 13.65
CA PHE A 450 30.69 8.31 14.27
C PHE A 450 31.50 9.35 13.50
N ASN A 451 32.29 10.17 14.20
CA ASN A 451 33.29 11.03 13.59
C ASN A 451 34.69 10.72 14.17
N CYS A 452 35.64 10.43 13.29
CA CYS A 452 37.02 10.06 13.62
C CYS A 452 37.98 11.26 13.74
N GLU A 453 37.52 12.49 13.53
CA GLU A 453 38.40 13.64 13.71
C GLU A 453 38.64 13.90 15.20
N GLU A 454 39.91 14.08 15.58
CA GLU A 454 40.34 14.23 16.98
C GLU A 454 39.69 15.44 17.68
N GLN A 455 39.26 16.46 16.93
CA GLN A 455 38.55 17.60 17.49
C GLN A 455 37.23 17.19 18.18
N TYR A 456 36.59 16.12 17.72
CA TYR A 456 35.35 15.61 18.31
C TYR A 456 35.59 14.61 19.45
N ASN A 457 36.82 14.45 19.93
CA ASN A 457 37.09 13.66 21.13
C ASN A 457 36.36 14.31 22.35
N PRO A 458 35.52 13.56 23.10
CA PRO A 458 34.76 14.10 24.24
C PRO A 458 35.62 14.78 25.31
N HIS A 459 36.90 14.41 25.40
CA HIS A 459 37.86 15.06 26.30
C HIS A 459 38.01 16.57 26.04
N ASN A 460 37.84 17.03 24.79
CA ASN A 460 37.96 18.46 24.46
C ASN A 460 36.85 19.29 25.13
N LEU A 461 35.61 18.81 25.08
CA LEU A 461 34.48 19.45 25.77
C LEU A 461 34.57 19.29 27.29
N TYR A 462 35.06 18.15 27.77
CA TYR A 462 35.29 17.90 29.21
C TYR A 462 36.21 18.98 29.81
N LEU A 463 37.34 19.26 29.15
CA LEU A 463 38.27 20.31 29.59
C LEU A 463 37.65 21.70 29.46
N LYS A 464 36.99 21.99 28.32
CA LYS A 464 36.40 23.30 28.06
C LYS A 464 35.37 23.70 29.11
N LEU A 465 34.53 22.76 29.55
CA LEU A 465 33.51 23.01 30.57
C LEU A 465 34.05 22.93 32.00
N ASN A 466 35.36 22.74 32.19
CA ASN A 466 36.00 22.54 33.49
C ASN A 466 35.34 21.41 34.31
N CYS A 467 35.02 20.28 33.68
CA CYS A 467 34.35 19.17 34.34
C CYS A 467 35.21 18.54 35.46
N GLN A 468 36.54 18.68 35.39
CA GLN A 468 37.49 18.21 36.39
C GLN A 468 37.29 18.82 37.80
N GLU A 469 36.63 19.98 37.89
CA GLU A 469 36.36 20.66 39.16
C GLU A 469 35.18 20.06 39.92
N LEU A 470 34.38 19.20 39.27
CA LEU A 470 33.21 18.60 39.87
C LEU A 470 33.58 17.41 40.76
N SER A 471 32.96 17.32 41.94
CA SER A 471 33.28 16.32 42.96
C SER A 471 32.69 14.91 42.71
N SER A 472 31.87 14.74 41.67
CA SER A 472 31.18 13.49 41.31
C SER A 472 32.17 12.35 40.99
N GLU A 473 31.96 11.18 41.62
CA GLU A 473 32.82 10.00 41.41
C GLU A 473 32.82 9.49 39.96
N GLU A 474 31.71 9.61 39.24
CA GLU A 474 31.61 9.20 37.84
C GLU A 474 32.50 10.08 36.95
N ILE A 475 32.45 11.40 37.16
CA ILE A 475 33.22 12.40 36.41
C ILE A 475 34.72 12.27 36.71
N LYS A 476 35.09 11.88 37.93
CA LYS A 476 36.49 11.61 38.32
C LYS A 476 37.10 10.41 37.61
N LYS A 477 36.29 9.47 37.10
CA LYS A 477 36.76 8.31 36.34
C LYS A 477 37.01 8.62 34.86
N PHE A 478 36.70 9.84 34.40
CA PHE A 478 36.90 10.24 33.01
C PHE A 478 38.36 10.05 32.60
N LYS A 479 38.57 9.34 31.48
CA LYS A 479 39.88 9.19 30.85
C LYS A 479 39.75 9.56 29.39
N ARG A 480 40.71 10.32 28.87
CA ARG A 480 40.79 10.61 27.43
C ARG A 480 40.91 9.29 26.68
N VAL A 481 40.04 9.10 25.70
CA VAL A 481 40.11 7.96 24.78
C VAL A 481 41.24 8.21 23.79
N THR A 482 42.15 7.24 23.67
CA THR A 482 43.23 7.25 22.67
C THR A 482 42.74 6.68 21.36
N THR A 483 43.04 7.35 20.25
CA THR A 483 42.75 6.82 18.91
C THR A 483 43.59 5.57 18.61
N PRO A 484 43.08 4.64 17.79
CA PRO A 484 43.87 3.53 17.23
C PRO A 484 45.22 3.97 16.67
N VAL A 485 46.25 3.15 16.91
CA VAL A 485 47.55 3.32 16.28
C VAL A 485 47.39 3.19 14.75
N PRO A 486 48.01 4.07 13.95
CA PRO A 486 47.92 3.96 12.50
C PRO A 486 48.31 2.58 11.97
N ILE A 487 47.50 2.02 11.07
CA ILE A 487 47.67 0.63 10.61
C ILE A 487 48.97 0.41 9.82
N ASP A 488 49.46 1.47 9.18
CA ASP A 488 50.70 1.50 8.41
C ASP A 488 51.96 1.80 9.24
N TYR A 489 51.79 2.11 10.54
CA TYR A 489 52.87 2.54 11.42
C TYR A 489 54.05 1.56 11.43
N ARG A 490 53.76 0.26 11.52
CA ARG A 490 54.79 -0.80 11.54
C ARG A 490 55.57 -0.86 10.22
N VAL A 491 54.87 -0.74 9.08
CA VAL A 491 55.49 -0.80 7.76
C VAL A 491 56.40 0.41 7.54
N ILE A 492 55.94 1.60 7.94
CA ILE A 492 56.73 2.83 7.87
C ILE A 492 57.97 2.73 8.76
N LEU A 493 57.84 2.22 9.99
CA LEU A 493 58.97 2.04 10.90
C LEU A 493 60.02 1.08 10.31
N LEU A 494 59.58 -0.06 9.77
CA LEU A 494 60.48 -1.03 9.13
C LEU A 494 61.17 -0.44 7.89
N THR A 495 60.44 0.36 7.09
CA THR A 495 61.00 1.03 5.91
C THR A 495 62.07 2.05 6.30
N LYS A 496 61.84 2.84 7.35
CA LYS A 496 62.84 3.77 7.89
C LYS A 496 64.08 3.05 8.41
N ILE A 497 63.90 1.95 9.15
CA ILE A 497 65.02 1.13 9.65
C ILE A 497 65.82 0.54 8.48
N PHE A 498 65.14 0.03 7.45
CA PHE A 498 65.79 -0.50 6.26
C PHE A 498 66.64 0.56 5.55
N HIS A 499 66.12 1.77 5.34
CA HIS A 499 66.89 2.87 4.77
C HIS A 499 68.11 3.24 5.62
N LEU A 500 67.95 3.35 6.95
CA LEU A 500 69.07 3.64 7.85
C LEU A 500 70.14 2.54 7.84
N LEU A 501 69.73 1.27 7.72
CA LEU A 501 70.65 0.14 7.58
C LEU A 501 71.37 0.14 6.24
N ASP A 502 70.68 0.50 5.15
CA ASP A 502 71.30 0.64 3.83
C ASP A 502 72.34 1.77 3.83
N ASP A 503 71.98 2.95 4.36
CA ASP A 503 72.88 4.10 4.49
C ASP A 503 74.11 3.77 5.35
N ALA A 504 73.93 3.02 6.45
CA ALA A 504 75.03 2.55 7.31
C ALA A 504 75.95 1.52 6.62
N LEU A 505 75.40 0.66 5.77
CA LEU A 505 76.16 -0.33 4.99
C LEU A 505 76.91 0.30 3.80
N VAL A 506 76.38 1.38 3.22
CA VAL A 506 77.03 2.16 2.17
C VAL A 506 78.21 2.98 2.74
N SER A 507 78.05 3.54 3.93
CA SER A 507 79.04 4.42 4.58
C SER A 507 80.19 3.69 5.30
N ASN A 508 80.06 2.39 5.63
CA ASN A 508 81.08 1.69 6.44
C ASN A 508 81.62 0.38 5.82
N ARG A 509 82.76 0.47 5.11
CA ARG A 509 83.44 -0.66 4.43
C ARG A 509 83.80 -1.85 5.33
N ARG A 510 83.97 -1.67 6.64
CA ARG A 510 84.32 -2.75 7.59
C ARG A 510 83.14 -3.66 7.93
N ILE A 511 81.91 -3.15 7.90
CA ILE A 511 80.70 -3.92 8.23
C ILE A 511 80.35 -4.90 7.10
N LYS A 512 80.48 -4.48 5.83
CA LYS A 512 80.30 -5.34 4.65
C LYS A 512 81.17 -6.61 4.67
N LYS A 513 82.41 -6.50 5.18
CA LYS A 513 83.35 -7.63 5.26
C LYS A 513 83.04 -8.60 6.41
N LYS A 514 82.38 -8.15 7.49
CA LYS A 514 82.13 -8.96 8.70
C LYS A 514 80.82 -9.75 8.64
N LEU A 515 79.85 -9.32 7.82
CA LEU A 515 78.52 -9.95 7.71
C LEU A 515 78.37 -10.95 6.54
N HIS A 516 79.33 -11.07 5.62
CA HIS A 516 79.25 -11.97 4.44
C HIS A 516 77.96 -11.82 3.59
N ILE A 517 77.38 -10.61 3.52
CA ILE A 517 76.17 -10.36 2.72
C ILE A 517 76.58 -9.78 1.36
N THR A 518 76.39 -10.54 0.28
CA THR A 518 76.69 -10.13 -1.11
C THR A 518 75.51 -9.44 -1.82
N SER A 519 74.27 -9.54 -1.33
CA SER A 519 73.16 -8.64 -1.71
C SER A 519 72.00 -8.67 -0.70
N MET A 520 71.26 -7.56 -0.60
CA MET A 520 70.14 -7.37 0.35
C MET A 520 68.94 -8.32 0.17
N ASN A 521 68.81 -8.98 -0.99
CA ASN A 521 67.66 -9.86 -1.30
C ASN A 521 67.58 -11.15 -0.45
N GLN A 522 68.62 -11.47 0.33
CA GLN A 522 68.63 -12.66 1.19
C GLN A 522 67.96 -12.47 2.56
N LEU A 523 67.78 -11.22 3.02
CA LEU A 523 67.11 -10.92 4.29
C LEU A 523 65.58 -10.88 4.18
N VAL A 524 65.04 -10.79 2.96
CA VAL A 524 63.59 -10.72 2.69
C VAL A 524 63.04 -12.12 2.40
N ARG A 525 63.09 -13.04 3.37
CA ARG A 525 62.19 -14.20 3.37
C ARG A 525 60.95 -13.88 4.21
N ASN A 526 59.91 -13.49 3.48
CA ASN A 526 58.49 -13.43 3.84
C ASN A 526 58.05 -14.21 5.10
N PRO A 527 57.32 -13.57 6.06
CA PRO A 527 56.43 -14.28 6.97
C PRO A 527 55.04 -14.54 6.39
N CYS A 528 54.68 -13.99 5.22
CA CYS A 528 53.35 -14.19 4.62
C CYS A 528 53.27 -15.49 3.79
N LYS A 529 53.58 -16.63 4.41
CA LYS A 529 53.10 -17.96 3.99
C LYS A 529 53.01 -18.84 5.24
N LYS A 530 51.94 -18.63 6.03
CA LYS A 530 51.24 -19.64 6.83
C LYS A 530 50.10 -18.97 7.62
N LYS A 531 48.94 -18.87 7.00
CA LYS A 531 47.74 -19.63 7.36
C LYS A 531 46.71 -19.51 6.25
#